data_AF-A0A7V8YZ06-F1
#
_entry.id   AF-A0A7V8YZ06-F1
#
_cell.length_a   1.000
_cell.length_b   1.000
_cell.length_c   1.000
_cell.angle_alpha   90.00
_cell.angle_beta   90.00
_cell.angle_gamma   90.00
#
_symmetry.space_group_name_H-M   'P 1'
#
loop_
_entity.id
_entity.type
_entity.pdbx_description
1 polymer ?
#
loop_
_entity_poly.entity_id
_entity_poly.type
_entity_poly.pdbx_seq_one_letter_code
_entity_poly.pdbx_strand_id
1 'polypeptide(L)'
;LRKANLALGGSLDNAIVLTPDGMLNETPLRFDDEFVRHKILDIIGDFALLGMPVLGKITAEKSGHAVHAALMSKLLKTEGAWEIV
;
A
#
# COMPACT_ATOMS: atom_id res chain seq x y z
N LEU A 1 1.29 -19.00 -3.76
CA LEU A 1 2.27 -17.93 -4.07
C LEU A 1 3.57 -18.49 -4.64
N ARG A 2 4.36 -19.27 -3.88
CA ARG A 2 5.65 -19.79 -4.37
C ARG A 2 5.55 -20.64 -5.65
N LYS A 3 4.53 -21.51 -5.77
CA LYS A 3 4.25 -22.27 -7.00
C LYS A 3 3.96 -21.38 -8.22
N ALA A 4 3.60 -20.11 -8.01
CA ALA A 4 3.38 -19.11 -9.04
C ALA A 4 4.53 -18.07 -9.11
N ASN A 5 5.72 -18.41 -8.56
CA ASN A 5 6.90 -17.54 -8.50
C ASN A 5 6.72 -16.22 -7.72
N LEU A 6 5.78 -16.20 -6.76
CA LEU A 6 5.54 -15.04 -5.88
C LEU A 6 6.01 -15.32 -4.45
N ALA A 7 6.46 -14.26 -3.76
CA ALA A 7 6.93 -14.31 -2.36
C ALA A 7 8.01 -15.38 -2.10
N LEU A 8 8.91 -15.59 -3.07
CA LEU A 8 9.97 -16.60 -2.97
C LEU A 8 10.93 -16.30 -1.81
N GLY A 9 11.26 -15.02 -1.58
CA GLY A 9 12.09 -14.55 -0.46
C GLY A 9 11.33 -14.20 0.82
N GLY A 10 10.02 -14.47 0.90
CA GLY A 10 9.24 -14.17 2.10
C GLY A 10 9.68 -15.02 3.29
N SER A 11 9.97 -14.37 4.42
CA SER A 11 10.32 -14.96 5.72
C SER A 11 9.66 -14.19 6.87
N LEU A 12 9.76 -14.72 8.09
CA LEU A 12 9.27 -14.02 9.29
C LEU A 12 10.06 -12.73 9.60
N ASP A 13 11.26 -12.58 9.02
CA ASP A 13 12.10 -11.38 9.20
C ASP A 13 11.64 -10.19 8.37
N ASN A 14 10.88 -10.45 7.28
CA ASN A 14 10.49 -9.42 6.31
C ASN A 14 8.98 -9.30 6.07
N ALA A 15 8.18 -10.17 6.67
CA ALA A 15 6.74 -10.11 6.57
C ALA A 15 6.07 -10.59 7.86
N ILE A 16 4.91 -9.98 8.16
CA ILE A 16 3.97 -10.54 9.12
C ILE A 16 3.19 -11.66 8.43
N VAL A 17 3.23 -12.86 8.99
CA VAL A 17 2.60 -14.04 8.40
C VAL A 17 1.41 -14.46 9.26
N LEU A 18 0.23 -14.44 8.65
CA LEU A 18 -1.03 -14.85 9.27
C LEU A 18 -1.44 -16.25 8.81
N THR A 19 -1.92 -17.05 9.75
CA THR A 19 -2.51 -18.38 9.56
C THR A 19 -3.93 -18.40 10.13
N PRO A 20 -4.72 -19.44 9.85
CA PRO A 20 -6.03 -19.62 10.49
C PRO A 20 -5.96 -19.64 12.03
N ASP A 21 -4.83 -20.08 12.58
CA ASP A 21 -4.62 -20.20 14.03
C ASP A 21 -4.00 -18.93 14.66
N GLY A 22 -3.67 -17.92 13.84
CA GLY A 22 -3.10 -16.65 14.29
C GLY A 22 -1.80 -16.26 13.57
N MET A 23 -1.08 -15.31 14.18
CA MET A 23 0.19 -14.81 13.65
C MET A 23 1.33 -15.79 13.97
N LEU A 24 2.19 -16.07 12.97
CA LEU A 24 3.36 -16.94 13.16
C LEU A 24 4.59 -16.21 13.71
N ASN A 25 4.66 -14.89 13.58
CA ASN A 25 5.78 -14.12 14.11
C ASN A 25 5.81 -14.23 15.65
N GLU A 26 6.97 -14.55 16.21
CA GLU A 26 7.15 -14.64 17.68
C GLU A 26 7.17 -13.25 18.34
N THR A 27 7.58 -12.23 17.58
CA THR A 27 7.54 -10.83 18.00
C THR A 27 6.13 -10.25 17.88
N PRO A 28 5.71 -9.40 18.82
CA PRO A 28 4.45 -8.68 18.68
C PRO A 28 4.50 -7.72 17.48
N LEU A 29 3.31 -7.25 17.08
CA LEU A 29 3.21 -6.13 16.14
C LEU A 29 3.95 -4.91 16.70
N ARG A 30 4.52 -4.11 15.81
CA ARG A 30 5.16 -2.83 16.16
C ARG A 30 4.11 -1.79 16.57
N PHE A 31 2.91 -1.92 16.02
CA PHE A 31 1.74 -1.10 16.32
C PHE A 31 0.50 -1.98 16.31
N ASP A 32 -0.47 -1.70 17.19
CA ASP A 32 -1.73 -2.45 17.23
C ASP A 32 -2.50 -2.42 15.89
N ASP A 33 -2.29 -1.36 15.10
CA ASP A 33 -2.88 -1.09 13.80
C ASP A 33 -1.86 -1.24 12.64
N GLU A 34 -0.79 -2.03 12.80
CA GLU A 34 0.31 -2.16 11.83
C GLU A 34 -0.15 -2.52 10.40
N PHE A 35 -1.17 -3.38 10.26
CA PHE A 35 -1.71 -3.77 8.96
C PHE A 35 -2.28 -2.57 8.18
N VAL A 36 -3.03 -1.69 8.83
CA VAL A 36 -3.60 -0.51 8.17
C VAL A 36 -2.54 0.57 7.96
N ARG A 37 -1.57 0.70 8.88
CA ARG A 37 -0.40 1.57 8.66
C ARG A 37 0.40 1.16 7.44
N HIS A 38 0.59 -0.15 7.20
CA HIS A 38 1.25 -0.64 5.99
C HIS A 38 0.43 -0.29 4.74
N LYS A 39 -0.90 -0.30 4.80
CA LYS A 39 -1.75 0.17 3.68
C LYS A 39 -1.62 1.68 3.44
N ILE A 40 -1.47 2.47 4.49
CA ILE A 40 -1.16 3.90 4.36
C ILE A 40 0.23 4.09 3.73
N LEU A 41 1.22 3.29 4.12
CA LEU A 41 2.56 3.29 3.53
C LEU A 41 2.53 2.92 2.04
N ASP A 42 1.76 1.89 1.66
CA ASP A 42 1.51 1.51 0.26
C ASP A 42 0.97 2.70 -0.54
N ILE A 43 -0.04 3.42 -0.01
CA ILE A 43 -0.64 4.59 -0.67
C ILE A 43 0.39 5.71 -0.86
N ILE A 44 1.21 5.99 0.17
CA ILE A 44 2.28 7.00 0.08
C ILE A 44 3.26 6.64 -1.03
N GLY A 45 3.69 5.37 -1.07
CA GLY A 45 4.62 4.87 -2.09
C GLY A 45 4.03 4.93 -3.50
N ASP A 46 2.77 4.51 -3.68
CA ASP A 46 2.10 4.55 -4.97
C ASP A 46 1.93 5.99 -5.48
N PHE A 47 1.53 6.94 -4.61
CA PHE A 47 1.37 8.35 -4.99
C PHE A 47 2.69 9.06 -5.27
N ALA A 48 3.80 8.60 -4.68
CA ALA A 48 5.13 9.12 -5.03
C ALA A 48 5.47 8.89 -6.52
N LEU A 49 4.84 7.92 -7.19
CA LEU A 49 5.00 7.68 -8.62
C LEU A 49 4.43 8.80 -9.52
N LEU A 50 3.65 9.74 -8.97
CA LEU A 50 3.28 10.97 -9.67
C LEU A 50 4.49 11.87 -9.95
N GLY A 51 5.62 11.64 -9.26
CA GLY A 51 6.86 12.40 -9.43
C GLY A 51 6.87 13.74 -8.68
N MET A 52 5.78 14.10 -8.01
CA MET A 52 5.65 15.31 -7.19
C MET A 52 4.85 14.99 -5.91
N PRO A 53 5.16 15.65 -4.77
CA PRO A 53 4.34 15.53 -3.58
C PRO A 53 2.92 16.02 -3.83
N VAL A 54 1.93 15.30 -3.32
CA VAL A 54 0.53 15.70 -3.40
C VAL A 54 0.14 16.48 -2.17
N LEU A 55 -0.27 17.74 -2.37
CA LEU A 55 -0.94 18.53 -1.34
C LEU A 55 -2.45 18.29 -1.46
N GLY A 56 -2.98 17.39 -0.63
CA GLY A 56 -4.41 17.05 -0.67
C GLY A 56 -4.81 16.02 0.37
N LYS A 57 -6.08 15.61 0.34
CA LYS A 57 -6.63 14.56 1.20
C LYS A 57 -6.97 13.32 0.37
N ILE A 58 -6.41 12.18 0.76
CA ILE A 58 -6.73 10.88 0.16
C ILE A 58 -7.69 10.14 1.11
N THR A 59 -8.76 9.57 0.56
CA THR A 59 -9.65 8.65 1.27
C THR A 59 -9.67 7.33 0.51
N ALA A 60 -9.46 6.23 1.24
CA ALA A 60 -9.27 4.92 0.67
C ALA A 60 -10.07 3.88 1.48
N GLU A 61 -10.88 3.08 0.79
CA GLU A 61 -11.63 1.97 1.37
C GLU A 61 -11.31 0.69 0.58
N LYS A 62 -10.73 -0.31 1.26
CA LYS A 62 -10.34 -1.60 0.66
C LYS A 62 -9.55 -1.45 -0.65
N SER A 63 -8.71 -0.41 -0.75
CA SER A 63 -7.95 -0.11 -1.95
C SER A 63 -6.63 -0.91 -1.99
N GLY A 64 -6.08 -1.02 -3.20
CA GLY A 64 -4.76 -1.59 -3.44
C GLY A 64 -4.12 -0.95 -4.67
N HIS A 65 -2.90 -1.38 -5.02
CA HIS A 65 -2.06 -0.74 -6.03
C HIS A 65 -2.77 -0.46 -7.37
N ALA A 66 -3.58 -1.41 -7.86
CA ALA A 66 -4.32 -1.22 -9.11
C ALA A 66 -5.33 -0.05 -9.06
N VAL A 67 -6.02 0.11 -7.92
CA VAL A 67 -6.97 1.21 -7.71
C VAL A 67 -6.23 2.54 -7.59
N HIS A 68 -5.09 2.57 -6.90
CA HIS A 68 -4.27 3.77 -6.78
C HIS A 68 -3.75 4.23 -8.16
N ALA A 69 -3.21 3.29 -8.95
CA ALA A 69 -2.76 3.56 -10.32
C ALA A 69 -3.90 4.09 -11.22
N ALA A 70 -5.09 3.50 -11.13
CA ALA A 70 -6.26 3.97 -11.87
C ALA A 70 -6.70 5.38 -11.46
N LEU A 71 -6.71 5.68 -10.15
CA LEU A 71 -7.01 7.01 -9.63
C LEU A 71 -6.00 8.05 -10.13
N MET A 72 -4.70 7.76 -10.05
CA MET A 72 -3.65 8.65 -10.54
C MET A 72 -3.75 8.87 -12.06
N SER A 73 -3.99 7.81 -12.84
CA SER A 73 -4.20 7.94 -14.29
C SER A 73 -5.42 8.83 -14.61
N LYS A 74 -6.51 8.69 -13.83
CA LYS A 74 -7.70 9.53 -13.99
C LYS A 74 -7.43 10.97 -13.58
N LEU A 75 -6.75 11.20 -12.45
CA LEU A 75 -6.39 12.53 -11.97
C LEU A 75 -5.59 13.30 -13.03
N LEU A 76 -4.53 12.69 -13.58
CA LEU A 76 -3.69 13.31 -14.60
C LEU A 76 -4.45 13.61 -15.92
N LYS A 77 -5.45 12.81 -16.26
CA LYS A 77 -6.30 13.02 -17.45
C LYS A 77 -7.46 13.99 -17.23
N THR A 78 -7.74 14.35 -15.97
CA THR A 78 -8.84 15.26 -15.64
C THR A 78 -8.28 16.67 -15.50
N GLU A 79 -8.31 17.43 -16.58
CA GLU A 79 -7.90 18.83 -16.59
C GLU A 79 -8.69 19.63 -15.54
N GLY A 80 -8.00 20.53 -14.82
CA GLY A 80 -8.60 21.35 -13.76
C GLY A 80 -8.84 20.63 -12.42
N ALA A 81 -8.56 19.33 -12.30
CA ALA A 81 -8.64 18.61 -11.03
C ALA A 81 -7.39 18.76 -10.14
N TRP A 82 -6.32 19.37 -10.67
CA TRP A 82 -5.06 19.60 -9.99
C TRP A 82 -4.37 20.83 -10.59
N GLU A 83 -3.41 21.37 -9.85
CA GLU A 83 -2.48 22.41 -10.28
C GLU A 83 -1.09 22.10 -9.73
N ILE A 84 -0.06 22.65 -10.38
CA ILE A 84 1.31 22.66 -9.84
C ILE A 84 1.50 24.01 -9.15
N VAL A 85 1.88 23.96 -7.87
CA VAL A 85 2.14 25.12 -7.02
C VAL A 85 3.61 25.24 -6.64
#